data_AF-A0A956IXV9-F1
#
_entry.id   AF-A0A956IXV9-F1
#
_cell.length_a   1.000
_cell.length_b   1.000
_cell.length_c   1.000
_cell.angle_alpha   90.00
_cell.angle_beta   90.00
_cell.angle_gamma   90.00
#
_symmetry.space_group_name_H-M   'P 1'
#
loop_
_entity.id
_entity.type
_entity.pdbx_description
1 polymer ?
#
loop_
_entity_poly.entity_id
_entity_poly.type
_entity_poly.pdbx_seq_one_letter_code
_entity_poly.pdbx_strand_id
1 'polypeptide(L)'
;MMRRLLTPSVLSASLALSLALACAHDDGPPPRLPDVAAATFVDGVDNPYFPLPVGARWVYEAKGEDGTERIEVSVLPETRVVNGVTAVVVRDTVTVNGEVVEDTWDWYAQDSEGNVWYLGEDTCEFEAGECVSKAGAWEWGKEGALPGLVMPAHPAVDGDRYYQEFKEGEAEDAGEVVAVGLSVTVPAGTYSDCIKTHDTSTLDRDLDEHKYYCAGVGVVKVEEPDATEALLEVSGI
;
A
#
# COMPACT_ATOMS: atom_id res chain seq x y z
N MET A 1 -23.31 14.95 -0.84
CA MET A 1 -22.94 13.86 -1.75
C MET A 1 -21.42 13.83 -1.73
N MET A 2 -20.85 13.05 -0.82
CA MET A 2 -19.40 12.83 -0.79
C MET A 2 -19.08 12.01 -2.05
N ARG A 3 -18.19 12.54 -2.89
CA ARG A 3 -17.56 11.78 -3.97
C ARG A 3 -16.62 10.79 -3.28
N ARG A 4 -16.91 9.49 -3.33
CA ARG A 4 -15.88 8.47 -3.13
C ARG A 4 -15.17 8.40 -4.46
N LEU A 5 -14.11 9.20 -4.62
CA LEU A 5 -13.10 8.85 -5.63
C LEU A 5 -12.52 7.51 -5.14
N LEU A 6 -12.38 6.53 -6.04
CA LEU A 6 -11.54 5.39 -5.75
C LEU A 6 -10.15 6.00 -5.62
N THR A 7 -9.57 6.02 -4.42
CA THR A 7 -8.20 6.44 -4.20
C THR A 7 -7.36 5.19 -4.38
N PRO A 8 -6.67 5.00 -5.51
CA PRO A 8 -5.83 3.85 -5.72
C PRO A 8 -4.46 4.20 -5.16
N SER A 9 -4.37 4.23 -3.84
CA SER A 9 -3.08 4.15 -3.20
C SER A 9 -2.85 2.68 -2.87
N VAL A 10 -1.65 2.16 -3.14
CA VAL A 10 -1.21 0.85 -2.64
C VAL A 10 -1.24 0.80 -1.10
N LEU A 11 -1.54 1.93 -0.42
CA LEU A 11 -2.23 1.99 0.87
C LEU A 11 -3.20 3.18 0.89
N SER A 12 -4.51 2.94 0.76
CA SER A 12 -5.51 4.00 0.78
C SER A 12 -5.95 4.32 2.21
N ALA A 13 -5.29 5.29 2.87
CA ALA A 13 -5.77 5.88 4.11
C ALA A 13 -6.97 6.81 3.85
N SER A 14 -8.12 6.23 3.50
CA SER A 14 -9.38 6.96 3.34
C SER A 14 -9.96 7.34 4.71
N LEU A 15 -9.73 8.58 5.17
CA LEU A 15 -10.37 9.10 6.39
C LEU A 15 -11.86 9.45 6.13
N ALA A 16 -12.72 8.45 6.08
CA ALA A 16 -14.17 8.64 6.07
C ALA A 16 -14.69 8.94 7.49
N LEU A 17 -14.89 10.21 7.84
CA LEU A 17 -15.56 10.60 9.09
C LEU A 17 -17.04 10.14 9.06
N SER A 18 -17.29 8.93 9.54
CA SER A 18 -18.61 8.31 9.60
C SER A 18 -19.07 8.17 11.06
N LEU A 19 -20.22 8.76 11.39
CA LEU A 19 -20.89 8.51 12.67
C LEU A 19 -21.42 7.07 12.67
N ALA A 20 -20.67 6.13 13.25
CA ALA A 20 -21.07 4.73 13.32
C ALA A 20 -22.06 4.45 14.45
N LEU A 21 -23.20 3.85 14.08
CA LEU A 21 -24.04 3.07 14.99
C LEU A 21 -23.41 1.68 15.09
N ALA A 22 -22.84 1.33 16.24
CA ALA A 22 -22.11 0.08 16.42
C ALA A 22 -23.03 -1.16 16.37
N CYS A 23 -22.92 -1.95 15.31
CA CYS A 23 -23.25 -3.37 15.31
C CYS A 23 -21.93 -4.14 15.47
N ALA A 24 -21.80 -4.95 16.52
CA ALA A 24 -20.59 -5.75 16.76
C ALA A 24 -20.44 -6.84 15.68
N HIS A 25 -19.46 -6.69 14.78
CA HIS A 25 -18.91 -7.80 14.02
C HIS A 25 -17.74 -8.41 14.80
N ASP A 26 -17.52 -9.70 14.61
CA ASP A 26 -16.40 -10.45 15.21
C ASP A 26 -15.16 -10.23 14.33
N ASP A 27 -14.44 -9.13 14.57
CA ASP A 27 -13.33 -8.63 13.73
C ASP A 27 -11.99 -9.38 13.98
N GLY A 28 -12.03 -10.57 14.60
CA GLY A 28 -10.85 -11.34 14.98
C GLY A 28 -10.01 -10.67 16.09
N PRO A 29 -8.83 -11.22 16.43
CA PRO A 29 -7.88 -10.50 17.28
C PRO A 29 -7.42 -9.21 16.58
N PRO A 30 -7.10 -8.14 17.34
CA PRO A 30 -6.58 -6.92 16.75
C PRO A 30 -5.24 -7.19 16.04
N PRO A 31 -4.93 -6.43 14.98
CA PRO A 31 -3.63 -6.52 14.32
C PRO A 31 -2.49 -6.29 15.32
N ARG A 32 -1.38 -7.01 15.15
CA ARG A 32 -0.18 -6.79 15.96
C ARG A 32 0.58 -5.59 15.42
N LEU A 33 1.09 -4.76 16.33
CA LEU A 33 2.11 -3.78 15.97
C LEU A 33 3.46 -4.49 15.79
N PRO A 34 4.11 -4.36 14.62
CA PRO A 34 5.46 -4.89 14.43
C PRO A 34 6.48 -4.19 15.35
N ASP A 35 7.42 -4.96 15.90
CA ASP A 35 8.46 -4.41 16.80
C ASP A 35 9.61 -3.78 15.98
N VAL A 36 9.43 -2.53 15.57
CA VAL A 36 10.45 -1.79 14.82
C VAL A 36 11.75 -1.59 15.61
N ALA A 37 11.71 -1.64 16.94
CA ALA A 37 12.93 -1.49 17.76
C ALA A 37 13.86 -2.71 17.64
N ALA A 38 13.34 -3.86 17.22
CA ALA A 38 14.12 -5.06 16.92
C ALA A 38 14.69 -5.06 15.48
N ALA A 39 14.19 -4.18 14.60
CA ALA A 39 14.60 -4.14 13.20
C ALA A 39 16.02 -3.56 13.04
N THR A 40 16.82 -4.20 12.21
CA THR A 40 18.09 -3.64 11.71
C THR A 40 17.96 -3.39 10.22
N PHE A 41 17.86 -2.13 9.82
CA PHE A 41 17.63 -1.76 8.43
C PHE A 41 18.87 -1.95 7.55
N VAL A 42 18.63 -2.34 6.30
CA VAL A 42 19.65 -2.53 5.25
C VAL A 42 19.40 -1.56 4.09
N ASP A 43 20.41 -1.42 3.23
CA ASP A 43 20.30 -0.57 2.04
C ASP A 43 19.48 -1.28 0.95
N GLY A 44 18.48 -0.57 0.39
CA GLY A 44 17.62 -1.08 -0.67
C GLY A 44 16.50 -2.00 -0.17
N VAL A 45 15.66 -2.43 -1.11
CA VAL A 45 14.55 -3.37 -0.87
C VAL A 45 14.57 -4.42 -1.97
N ASP A 46 14.99 -5.63 -1.64
CA ASP A 46 15.13 -6.77 -2.53
C ASP A 46 14.24 -7.97 -2.13
N ASN A 47 13.24 -7.73 -1.27
CA ASN A 47 12.25 -8.71 -0.86
C ASN A 47 11.65 -9.42 -2.10
N PRO A 48 11.58 -10.77 -2.12
CA PRO A 48 11.14 -11.50 -3.30
C PRO A 48 9.74 -11.13 -3.80
N TYR A 49 8.84 -10.70 -2.91
CA TYR A 49 7.45 -10.37 -3.23
C TYR A 49 7.18 -8.87 -3.30
N PHE A 50 8.09 -8.01 -2.83
CA PHE A 50 7.97 -6.56 -2.97
C PHE A 50 9.34 -5.91 -3.25
N PRO A 51 9.99 -6.25 -4.38
CA PRO A 51 11.28 -5.68 -4.73
C PRO A 51 11.11 -4.25 -5.25
N LEU A 52 11.96 -3.32 -4.80
CA LEU A 52 11.92 -1.91 -5.22
C LEU A 52 13.28 -1.47 -5.77
N PRO A 53 13.77 -2.04 -6.89
CA PRO A 53 15.00 -1.57 -7.50
C PRO A 53 14.80 -0.20 -8.14
N VAL A 54 15.79 0.69 -7.98
CA VAL A 54 15.75 2.04 -8.55
C VAL A 54 15.49 2.01 -10.05
N GLY A 55 14.50 2.79 -10.50
CA GLY A 55 14.08 2.86 -11.89
C GLY A 55 13.04 1.81 -12.30
N ALA A 56 12.64 0.91 -11.40
CA ALA A 56 11.47 0.07 -11.64
C ALA A 56 10.21 0.92 -11.76
N ARG A 57 9.31 0.47 -12.63
CA ARG A 57 8.04 1.13 -12.90
C ARG A 57 6.95 0.12 -13.18
N TRP A 58 5.79 0.38 -12.60
CA TRP A 58 4.55 -0.34 -12.82
C TRP A 58 3.48 0.60 -13.35
N VAL A 59 2.61 0.06 -14.19
CA VAL A 59 1.44 0.75 -14.71
C VAL A 59 0.25 -0.14 -14.47
N TYR A 60 -0.77 0.42 -13.84
CA TYR A 60 -2.02 -0.27 -13.59
C TYR A 60 -3.19 0.47 -14.23
N GLU A 61 -4.29 -0.27 -14.37
CA GLU A 61 -5.59 0.27 -14.72
C GLU A 61 -6.61 -0.25 -13.72
N ALA A 62 -7.36 0.67 -13.12
CA ALA A 62 -8.52 0.36 -12.31
C ALA A 62 -9.80 0.79 -13.04
N LYS A 63 -10.83 -0.06 -12.99
CA LYS A 63 -12.16 0.27 -13.52
C LYS A 63 -13.13 0.44 -12.39
N GLY A 64 -13.55 1.68 -12.21
CA GLY A 64 -14.54 2.09 -11.22
C GLY A 64 -15.86 2.53 -11.83
N GLU A 65 -16.81 2.85 -10.97
CA GLU A 65 -18.08 3.47 -11.38
C GLU A 65 -17.86 4.86 -12.01
N ASP A 66 -16.82 5.59 -11.57
CA ASP A 66 -16.53 6.97 -11.98
C ASP A 66 -15.61 7.08 -13.21
N GLY A 67 -15.09 5.96 -13.71
CA GLY A 67 -14.28 5.93 -14.92
C GLY A 67 -13.15 4.91 -14.89
N THR A 68 -12.17 5.12 -15.76
CA THR A 68 -10.94 4.33 -15.80
C THR A 68 -9.82 5.17 -15.23
N GLU A 69 -9.20 4.63 -14.18
CA GLU A 69 -8.05 5.22 -13.53
C GLU A 69 -6.80 4.57 -14.07
N ARG A 70 -5.76 5.39 -14.22
CA ARG A 70 -4.42 4.95 -14.58
C ARG A 70 -3.49 5.30 -13.45
N ILE A 71 -2.81 4.28 -12.94
CA ILE A 71 -1.87 4.38 -11.83
C ILE A 71 -0.47 4.13 -12.38
N GLU A 72 0.47 5.01 -12.07
CA GLU A 72 1.88 4.83 -12.42
C GLU A 72 2.75 4.88 -11.17
N VAL A 73 3.35 3.74 -10.82
CA VAL A 73 4.23 3.60 -9.66
C VAL A 73 5.67 3.53 -10.14
N SER A 74 6.56 4.34 -9.58
CA SER A 74 7.99 4.39 -9.98
C SER A 74 8.92 4.46 -8.78
N VAL A 75 9.97 3.65 -8.77
CA VAL A 75 11.05 3.73 -7.77
C VAL A 75 12.05 4.82 -8.18
N LEU A 76 12.18 5.85 -7.36
CA LEU A 76 13.02 7.00 -7.65
C LEU A 76 14.50 6.75 -7.26
N PRO A 77 15.47 7.44 -7.88
CA PRO A 77 16.88 7.33 -7.51
C PRO A 77 17.26 8.04 -6.22
N GLU A 78 16.43 8.99 -5.77
CA GLU A 78 16.58 9.62 -4.45
C GLU A 78 16.17 8.69 -3.30
N THR A 79 16.70 9.01 -2.13
CA THR A 79 16.33 8.38 -0.86
C THR A 79 15.82 9.44 0.12
N ARG A 80 15.04 8.99 1.11
CA ARG A 80 14.52 9.84 2.19
C ARG A 80 14.98 9.29 3.53
N VAL A 81 15.53 10.14 4.40
CA VAL A 81 15.82 9.73 5.79
C VAL A 81 14.57 9.94 6.66
N VAL A 82 13.95 8.86 7.11
CA VAL A 82 12.78 8.85 8.02
C VAL A 82 13.19 8.26 9.35
N ASN A 83 13.07 9.04 10.43
CA ASN A 83 13.47 8.64 11.78
C ASN A 83 14.86 7.97 11.88
N GLY A 84 15.83 8.42 11.07
CA GLY A 84 17.19 7.89 11.04
C GLY A 84 17.42 6.68 10.11
N VAL A 85 16.37 6.19 9.45
CA VAL A 85 16.43 5.10 8.46
C VAL A 85 16.44 5.69 7.05
N THR A 86 17.34 5.19 6.19
CA THR A 86 17.36 5.56 4.77
C THR A 86 16.32 4.73 4.02
N ALA A 87 15.30 5.39 3.51
CA ALA A 87 14.20 4.79 2.77
C ALA A 87 14.39 4.92 1.26
N VAL A 88 13.94 3.90 0.54
CA VAL A 88 13.65 3.97 -0.90
C VAL A 88 12.40 4.85 -1.08
N VAL A 89 12.44 5.75 -2.06
CA VAL A 89 11.30 6.60 -2.41
C VAL A 89 10.58 5.97 -3.60
N VAL A 90 9.31 5.66 -3.41
CA VAL A 90 8.40 5.22 -4.48
C VAL A 90 7.41 6.35 -4.72
N ARG A 91 7.19 6.69 -5.98
CA ARG A 91 6.18 7.67 -6.37
C ARG A 91 5.02 6.97 -7.04
N ASP A 92 3.83 7.18 -6.51
CA ASP A 92 2.57 6.75 -7.08
C ASP A 92 1.84 7.98 -7.65
N THR A 93 1.47 7.94 -8.93
CA THR A 93 0.68 8.99 -9.57
C THR A 93 -0.59 8.41 -10.15
N VAL A 94 -1.72 8.95 -9.73
CA VAL A 94 -3.06 8.54 -10.15
C VAL A 94 -3.62 9.56 -11.12
N THR A 95 -4.09 9.07 -12.27
CA THR A 95 -4.67 9.88 -13.33
C THR A 95 -6.07 9.39 -13.69
N VAL A 96 -7.03 10.30 -13.75
CA VAL A 96 -8.39 10.04 -14.24
C VAL A 96 -8.67 10.96 -15.43
N ASN A 97 -9.11 10.37 -16.56
CA ASN A 97 -9.36 11.11 -17.81
C ASN A 97 -8.17 11.98 -18.30
N GLY A 98 -6.94 11.61 -17.95
CA GLY A 98 -5.72 12.34 -18.32
C GLY A 98 -5.34 13.48 -17.37
N GLU A 99 -6.08 13.69 -16.28
CA GLU A 99 -5.77 14.66 -15.23
C GLU A 99 -5.26 13.93 -13.98
N VAL A 100 -4.19 14.44 -13.38
CA VAL A 100 -3.69 13.92 -12.09
C VAL A 100 -4.72 14.24 -11.02
N VAL A 101 -5.12 13.21 -10.27
CA VAL A 101 -6.04 13.33 -9.13
C VAL A 101 -5.32 13.08 -7.80
N GLU A 102 -4.20 12.36 -7.82
CA GLU A 102 -3.38 12.08 -6.64
C GLU A 102 -1.91 11.89 -7.05
N ASP A 103 -0.99 12.34 -6.19
CA ASP A 103 0.45 12.15 -6.35
C ASP A 103 1.10 11.93 -4.98
N THR A 104 1.61 10.73 -4.75
CA THR A 104 2.11 10.25 -3.45
C THR A 104 3.58 9.88 -3.55
N TRP A 105 4.34 10.22 -2.50
CA TRP A 105 5.72 9.77 -2.30
C TRP A 105 5.81 8.89 -1.06
N ASP A 106 5.86 7.59 -1.28
CA ASP A 106 5.98 6.56 -0.27
C ASP A 106 7.43 6.29 0.11
N TRP A 107 7.66 6.00 1.38
CA TRP A 107 8.98 5.67 1.92
C TRP A 107 9.02 4.26 2.47
N TYR A 108 9.77 3.38 1.81
CA TYR A 108 9.93 2.00 2.23
C TYR A 108 11.37 1.69 2.65
N ALA A 109 11.53 0.77 3.59
CA ALA A 109 12.83 0.23 3.97
C ALA A 109 12.74 -1.27 4.24
N GLN A 110 13.85 -1.98 4.04
CA GLN A 110 13.94 -3.40 4.38
C GLN A 110 14.82 -3.60 5.61
N ASP A 111 14.45 -4.54 6.47
CA ASP A 111 15.33 -5.00 7.54
C ASP A 111 16.20 -6.19 7.11
N SER A 112 17.17 -6.55 7.96
CA SER A 112 18.11 -7.64 7.72
C SER A 112 17.48 -9.04 7.74
N GLU A 113 16.24 -9.16 8.21
CA GLU A 113 15.47 -10.41 8.12
C GLU A 113 14.76 -10.52 6.77
N GLY A 114 14.59 -9.40 6.06
CA GLY A 114 13.95 -9.31 4.75
C GLY A 114 12.53 -8.76 4.80
N ASN A 115 12.07 -8.25 5.95
CA ASN A 115 10.75 -7.63 6.03
C ASN A 115 10.78 -6.24 5.41
N VAL A 116 9.73 -5.87 4.68
CA VAL A 116 9.57 -4.53 4.12
C VAL A 116 8.64 -3.71 4.99
N TRP A 117 9.15 -2.56 5.43
CA TRP A 117 8.51 -1.60 6.30
C TRP A 117 8.04 -0.38 5.52
N TYR A 118 6.85 0.13 5.86
CA TYR A 118 6.35 1.40 5.38
C TYR A 118 6.58 2.47 6.44
N LEU A 119 7.33 3.50 6.08
CA LEU A 119 7.81 4.51 7.02
C LEU A 119 7.00 5.81 6.96
N GLY A 120 6.08 5.92 6.00
CA GLY A 120 5.22 7.07 5.79
C GLY A 120 5.15 7.50 4.33
N GLU A 121 4.42 8.57 4.13
CA GLU A 121 4.13 9.16 2.83
C GLU A 121 3.96 10.68 2.89
N ASP A 122 4.25 11.33 1.76
CA ASP A 122 3.74 12.68 1.45
C ASP A 122 2.84 12.57 0.24
N THR A 123 1.53 12.75 0.45
CA THR A 123 0.52 12.69 -0.61
C THR A 123 -0.10 14.06 -0.87
N CYS A 124 -0.67 14.22 -2.06
CA CYS A 124 -1.49 15.34 -2.43
C CYS A 124 -2.63 14.91 -3.36
N GLU A 125 -3.86 15.24 -2.99
CA GLU A 125 -5.02 15.17 -3.89
C GLU A 125 -5.12 16.46 -4.72
N PHE A 126 -5.49 16.31 -6.00
CA PHE A 126 -5.56 17.40 -6.96
C PHE A 126 -6.98 17.66 -7.45
N GLU A 127 -7.35 18.94 -7.50
CA GLU A 127 -8.52 19.42 -8.25
C GLU A 127 -8.10 20.56 -9.17
N ALA A 128 -8.48 20.48 -10.46
CA ALA A 128 -8.12 21.47 -11.48
C ALA A 128 -6.61 21.76 -11.56
N GLY A 129 -5.77 20.77 -11.27
CA GLY A 129 -4.31 20.86 -11.29
C GLY A 129 -3.67 21.54 -10.08
N GLU A 130 -4.45 21.85 -9.04
CA GLU A 130 -3.96 22.40 -7.78
C GLU A 130 -4.05 21.35 -6.66
N CYS A 131 -3.03 21.32 -5.81
CA CYS A 131 -3.04 20.50 -4.60
C CYS A 131 -4.10 21.03 -3.62
N VAL A 132 -5.16 20.28 -3.36
CA VAL A 132 -6.27 20.71 -2.49
C VAL A 132 -6.30 20.01 -1.14
N SER A 133 -5.69 18.83 -1.03
CA SER A 133 -5.63 18.04 0.21
C SER A 133 -4.27 17.39 0.33
N LYS A 134 -3.79 17.26 1.57
CA LYS A 134 -2.68 16.40 1.96
C LYS A 134 -3.11 15.44 3.08
N ALA A 135 -4.42 15.18 3.18
CA ALA A 135 -4.93 14.15 4.07
C ALA A 135 -4.34 12.80 3.61
N GLY A 136 -4.03 11.91 4.55
CA GLY A 136 -3.21 10.72 4.30
C GLY A 136 -1.78 10.93 4.79
N ALA A 137 -1.12 12.02 4.40
CA ALA A 137 0.32 12.21 4.66
C ALA A 137 0.74 12.02 6.14
N TRP A 138 1.65 11.08 6.38
CA TRP A 138 2.19 10.78 7.70
C TRP A 138 3.67 10.39 7.62
N GLU A 139 4.41 10.50 8.72
CA GLU A 139 5.82 10.11 8.76
C GLU A 139 6.16 9.51 10.12
N TRP A 140 6.81 8.33 10.13
CA TRP A 140 7.26 7.69 11.34
C TRP A 140 8.11 8.64 12.20
N GLY A 141 7.78 8.70 13.50
CA GLY A 141 8.47 9.54 14.47
C GLY A 141 7.86 10.94 14.59
N LYS A 142 6.84 11.26 13.80
CA LYS A 142 6.02 12.46 13.96
C LYS A 142 4.66 12.09 14.55
N GLU A 143 4.19 12.90 15.50
CA GLU A 143 2.80 12.85 15.99
C GLU A 143 2.31 11.46 16.43
N GLY A 144 3.21 10.61 16.94
CA GLY A 144 2.88 9.26 17.40
C GLY A 144 2.77 8.21 16.29
N ALA A 145 2.99 8.57 15.03
CA ALA A 145 3.00 7.62 13.92
C ALA A 145 4.14 6.61 14.06
N LEU A 146 3.81 5.34 13.85
CA LEU A 146 4.69 4.18 13.85
C LEU A 146 4.66 3.53 12.46
N PRO A 147 5.78 2.94 12.02
CA PRO A 147 5.82 2.24 10.75
C PRO A 147 5.19 0.87 10.91
N GLY A 148 4.57 0.36 9.85
CA GLY A 148 4.08 -1.01 9.80
C GLY A 148 4.85 -1.87 8.80
N LEU A 149 4.46 -3.13 8.75
CA LEU A 149 5.00 -4.11 7.81
C LEU A 149 4.10 -4.19 6.59
N VAL A 150 4.65 -3.94 5.40
CA VAL A 150 3.92 -4.13 4.14
C VAL A 150 4.02 -5.57 3.70
N MET A 151 5.24 -6.11 3.76
CA MET A 151 5.54 -7.45 3.29
C MET A 151 6.47 -8.17 4.28
N PRO A 152 6.01 -9.24 4.94
CA PRO A 152 6.88 -10.09 5.74
C PRO A 152 8.00 -10.71 4.88
N ALA A 153 9.15 -11.00 5.50
CA ALA A 153 10.25 -11.71 4.84
C ALA A 153 9.85 -13.11 4.35
N HIS A 154 8.96 -13.76 5.10
CA HIS A 154 8.50 -15.11 4.89
C HIS A 154 6.96 -15.15 5.00
N PRO A 155 6.24 -14.64 3.97
CA PRO A 155 4.79 -14.60 4.00
C PRO A 155 4.21 -16.01 4.07
N ALA A 156 3.33 -16.25 5.04
CA ALA A 156 2.69 -17.53 5.28
C ALA A 156 1.26 -17.31 5.80
N VAL A 157 0.37 -18.27 5.53
CA VAL A 157 -0.99 -18.25 6.07
C VAL A 157 -0.95 -18.81 7.49
N ASP A 158 -0.79 -17.93 8.46
CA ASP A 158 -0.76 -18.24 9.90
C ASP A 158 -1.95 -17.65 10.68
N GLY A 159 -2.72 -16.78 10.04
CA GLY A 159 -3.86 -16.07 10.65
C GLY A 159 -3.43 -14.86 11.48
N ASP A 160 -2.16 -14.47 11.43
CA ASP A 160 -1.66 -13.26 12.08
C ASP A 160 -1.99 -12.04 11.22
N ARG A 161 -2.62 -11.06 11.85
CA ARG A 161 -2.82 -9.72 11.29
C ARG A 161 -1.72 -8.79 11.79
N TYR A 162 -1.23 -7.91 10.93
CA TYR A 162 -0.19 -6.94 11.27
C TYR A 162 -0.53 -5.56 10.74
N TYR A 163 -0.23 -4.52 11.51
CA TYR A 163 -0.35 -3.15 11.02
C TYR A 163 0.65 -2.91 9.87
N GLN A 164 0.16 -2.32 8.79
CA GLN A 164 0.96 -1.78 7.68
C GLN A 164 1.29 -0.31 7.91
N GLU A 165 0.48 0.38 8.71
CA GLU A 165 0.72 1.70 9.27
C GLU A 165 -0.01 1.85 10.60
N PHE A 166 0.48 2.74 11.48
CA PHE A 166 -0.20 3.01 12.74
C PHE A 166 0.00 4.44 13.24
N LYS A 167 -1.08 5.19 13.31
CA LYS A 167 -1.26 6.47 13.99
C LYS A 167 -2.68 6.46 14.56
N GLU A 168 -2.78 6.37 15.89
CA GLU A 168 -4.06 6.23 16.59
C GLU A 168 -5.09 7.29 16.14
N GLY A 169 -6.22 6.84 15.62
CA GLY A 169 -7.31 7.69 15.14
C GLY A 169 -7.11 8.31 13.76
N GLU A 170 -5.99 8.05 13.08
CA GLU A 170 -5.66 8.64 11.78
C GLU A 170 -5.25 7.63 10.70
N ALA A 171 -4.44 6.62 11.02
CA ALA A 171 -3.90 5.63 10.09
C ALA A 171 -3.80 4.29 10.81
N GLU A 172 -4.63 3.28 10.49
CA GLU A 172 -4.62 2.01 11.22
C GLU A 172 -4.90 0.82 10.29
N ASP A 173 -4.24 0.84 9.13
CA ASP A 173 -4.38 -0.21 8.13
C ASP A 173 -3.58 -1.45 8.52
N ALA A 174 -4.15 -2.61 8.22
CA ALA A 174 -3.66 -3.90 8.62
C ALA A 174 -3.79 -4.93 7.50
N GLY A 175 -2.72 -5.70 7.32
CA GLY A 175 -2.66 -6.81 6.38
C GLY A 175 -2.70 -8.17 7.05
N GLU A 176 -3.20 -9.17 6.33
CA GLU A 176 -3.13 -10.60 6.64
C GLU A 176 -2.73 -11.38 5.39
N VAL A 177 -1.77 -12.30 5.48
CA VAL A 177 -1.48 -13.20 4.35
C VAL A 177 -2.52 -14.32 4.33
N VAL A 178 -3.41 -14.30 3.34
CA VAL A 178 -4.54 -15.24 3.24
C VAL A 178 -4.34 -16.36 2.23
N ALA A 179 -3.38 -16.22 1.31
CA ALA A 179 -2.97 -17.33 0.43
C ALA A 179 -1.53 -17.15 -0.10
N VAL A 180 -0.89 -18.28 -0.44
CA VAL A 180 0.47 -18.35 -1.02
C VAL A 180 0.52 -19.36 -2.17
N GLY A 181 1.53 -19.26 -3.04
CA GLY A 181 1.75 -20.21 -4.15
C GLY A 181 0.70 -20.11 -5.26
N LEU A 182 0.05 -18.95 -5.38
CA LEU A 182 -0.98 -18.70 -6.39
C LEU A 182 -0.37 -18.50 -7.78
N SER A 183 -1.22 -18.63 -8.81
CA SER A 183 -0.97 -18.07 -10.14
C SER A 183 -2.03 -17.02 -10.44
N VAL A 184 -1.59 -15.86 -10.90
CA VAL A 184 -2.43 -14.68 -11.14
C VAL A 184 -2.27 -14.26 -12.59
N THR A 185 -3.39 -14.07 -13.29
CA THR A 185 -3.40 -13.57 -14.68
C THR A 185 -3.98 -12.17 -14.70
N VAL A 186 -3.24 -11.25 -15.32
CA VAL A 186 -3.55 -9.83 -15.50
C VAL A 186 -3.21 -9.43 -16.94
N PRO A 187 -3.56 -8.22 -17.41
CA PRO A 187 -3.25 -7.80 -18.77
C PRO A 187 -1.75 -7.88 -19.13
N ALA A 188 -0.85 -7.61 -18.17
CA ALA A 188 0.60 -7.74 -18.36
C ALA A 188 1.09 -9.19 -18.56
N GLY A 189 0.30 -10.21 -18.19
CA GLY A 189 0.67 -11.61 -18.34
C GLY A 189 0.15 -12.51 -17.22
N THR A 190 0.65 -13.75 -17.19
CA THR A 190 0.41 -14.71 -16.12
C THR A 190 1.66 -14.87 -15.27
N TYR A 191 1.49 -14.68 -13.97
CA TYR A 191 2.54 -14.81 -12.97
C TYR A 191 2.24 -16.02 -12.07
N SER A 192 3.29 -16.60 -11.52
CA SER A 192 3.23 -17.74 -10.59
C SER A 192 4.02 -17.41 -9.34
N ASP A 193 3.83 -18.20 -8.29
CA ASP A 193 4.44 -17.95 -6.98
C ASP A 193 4.01 -16.57 -6.46
N CYS A 194 2.69 -16.42 -6.36
CA CYS A 194 2.07 -15.20 -5.85
C CYS A 194 1.47 -15.44 -4.47
N ILE A 195 1.46 -14.39 -3.68
CA ILE A 195 0.78 -14.30 -2.39
C ILE A 195 -0.43 -13.38 -2.52
N LYS A 196 -1.42 -13.61 -1.67
CA LYS A 196 -2.60 -12.77 -1.54
C LYS A 196 -2.67 -12.28 -0.10
N THR A 197 -2.80 -10.97 0.08
CA THR A 197 -3.13 -10.38 1.38
C THR A 197 -4.59 -9.98 1.42
N HIS A 198 -5.13 -9.87 2.64
CA HIS A 198 -6.38 -9.21 2.95
C HIS A 198 -6.05 -7.99 3.81
N ASP A 199 -6.33 -6.81 3.27
CA ASP A 199 -6.01 -5.52 3.84
C ASP A 199 -7.31 -4.89 4.35
N THR A 200 -7.28 -4.42 5.60
CA THR A 200 -8.44 -3.93 6.38
C THR A 200 -8.01 -2.74 7.22
N SER A 201 -8.96 -1.95 7.72
CA SER A 201 -8.66 -0.84 8.64
C SER A 201 -9.47 -0.97 9.94
N THR A 202 -8.85 -0.67 11.08
CA THR A 202 -9.60 -0.51 12.33
C THR A 202 -10.36 0.82 12.40
N LEU A 203 -10.06 1.76 11.50
CA LEU A 203 -10.75 3.04 11.36
C LEU A 203 -11.86 2.99 10.30
N ASP A 204 -11.56 2.47 9.12
CA ASP A 204 -12.54 2.27 8.05
C ASP A 204 -13.02 0.81 8.01
N ARG A 205 -14.24 0.58 8.51
CA ARG A 205 -14.86 -0.75 8.53
C ARG A 205 -15.34 -1.22 7.15
N ASP A 206 -15.40 -0.32 6.17
CA ASP A 206 -15.78 -0.65 4.80
C ASP A 206 -14.56 -1.04 3.96
N LEU A 207 -13.33 -0.81 4.45
CA LEU A 207 -12.11 -1.23 3.76
C LEU A 207 -11.99 -2.76 3.76
N ASP A 208 -12.10 -3.34 2.56
CA ASP A 208 -12.05 -4.79 2.31
C ASP A 208 -11.26 -5.04 1.02
N GLU A 209 -9.94 -4.98 1.12
CA GLU A 209 -9.07 -5.01 -0.05
C GLU A 209 -8.25 -6.31 -0.09
N HIS A 210 -8.01 -6.83 -1.29
CA HIS A 210 -7.12 -7.96 -1.51
C HIS A 210 -6.01 -7.62 -2.50
N LYS A 211 -4.77 -7.59 -2.01
CA LYS A 211 -3.60 -7.38 -2.85
C LYS A 211 -2.94 -8.69 -3.24
N TYR A 212 -2.43 -8.74 -4.47
CA TYR A 212 -1.73 -9.90 -5.01
C TYR A 212 -0.30 -9.49 -5.36
N TYR A 213 0.66 -10.09 -4.67
CA TYR A 213 2.09 -9.87 -4.92
C TYR A 213 2.68 -11.11 -5.58
N CYS A 214 3.49 -10.96 -6.62
CA CYS A 214 4.14 -12.07 -7.30
C CYS A 214 5.65 -11.97 -7.23
N ALA A 215 6.31 -13.13 -7.10
CA ALA A 215 7.76 -13.22 -6.97
C ALA A 215 8.49 -12.49 -8.11
N GLY A 216 9.42 -11.62 -7.75
CA GLY A 216 10.23 -10.81 -8.67
C GLY A 216 9.49 -9.65 -9.34
N VAL A 217 8.20 -9.47 -9.07
CA VAL A 217 7.37 -8.44 -9.74
C VAL A 217 6.81 -7.43 -8.76
N GLY A 218 6.42 -7.82 -7.55
CA GLY A 218 5.68 -6.92 -6.66
C GLY A 218 4.17 -7.09 -6.81
N VAL A 219 3.41 -6.03 -6.54
CA VAL A 219 1.95 -6.01 -6.71
C VAL A 219 1.60 -6.18 -8.18
N VAL A 220 0.69 -7.11 -8.48
CA VAL A 220 0.18 -7.33 -9.85
C VAL A 220 -1.30 -7.04 -9.99
N LYS A 221 -2.04 -7.07 -8.87
CA LYS A 221 -3.49 -6.91 -8.85
C LYS A 221 -3.93 -6.47 -7.46
N VAL A 222 -4.93 -5.60 -7.42
CA VAL A 222 -5.67 -5.24 -6.21
C VAL A 222 -7.16 -5.44 -6.49
N GLU A 223 -7.87 -6.06 -5.56
CA GLU A 223 -9.31 -6.32 -5.65
C GLU A 223 -10.03 -5.73 -4.45
N GLU A 224 -11.00 -4.89 -4.72
CA GLU A 224 -11.98 -4.37 -3.77
C GLU A 224 -13.38 -4.93 -4.14
N PRO A 225 -14.43 -4.74 -3.30
CA PRO A 225 -15.76 -5.27 -3.61
C PRO A 225 -16.33 -4.76 -4.95
N ASP A 226 -16.03 -3.51 -5.29
CA ASP A 226 -16.62 -2.81 -6.44
C ASP A 226 -15.59 -2.43 -7.52
N ALA A 227 -14.30 -2.73 -7.32
CA ALA A 227 -13.22 -2.35 -8.22
C ALA A 227 -12.13 -3.43 -8.34
N THR A 228 -11.43 -3.40 -9.47
CA THR A 228 -10.21 -4.20 -9.65
C THR A 228 -9.19 -3.35 -10.38
N GLU A 229 -8.02 -3.23 -9.76
CA GLU A 229 -6.81 -2.70 -10.34
C GLU A 229 -5.95 -3.85 -10.84
N ALA A 230 -5.49 -3.77 -12.09
CA ALA A 230 -4.66 -4.82 -12.68
C ALA A 230 -3.45 -4.25 -13.41
N LEU A 231 -2.31 -4.91 -13.25
CA LEU A 231 -1.06 -4.55 -13.90
C LEU A 231 -1.18 -4.65 -15.42
N LEU A 232 -0.87 -3.55 -16.10
CA LEU A 232 -0.79 -3.42 -17.55
C LEU A 232 0.64 -3.60 -18.07
N GLU A 233 1.61 -3.00 -17.37
CA GLU A 233 3.02 -2.98 -17.78
C GLU A 233 3.91 -2.92 -16.56
N VAL A 234 5.03 -3.64 -16.60
CA VAL A 234 6.11 -3.55 -15.62
C VAL A 234 7.45 -3.49 -16.34
N SER A 235 8.37 -2.68 -15.83
CA SER A 235 9.71 -2.49 -16.39
C SER A 235 10.72 -2.14 -15.29
N GLY A 236 12.01 -2.36 -15.56
CA GLY A 236 13.07 -2.00 -14.61
C GLY A 236 13.21 -2.93 -13.40
N ILE A 237 12.53 -4.08 -13.41
CA ILE A 237 12.67 -5.20 -12.46
C ILE A 237 13.69 -6.24 -12.94
#